data_AF-A0A7X9ILY4-F1
#
_entry.id   AF-A0A7X9ILY4-F1
#
_cell.length_a   1.000
_cell.length_b   1.000
_cell.length_c   1.000
_cell.angle_alpha   90.00
_cell.angle_beta   90.00
_cell.angle_gamma   90.00
#
_symmetry.space_group_name_H-M   'P 1'
#
loop_
_entity.id
_entity.type
_entity.pdbx_description
1 polymer ?
#
loop_
_entity_poly.entity_id
_entity_poly.type
_entity_poly.pdbx_seq_one_letter_code
_entity_poly.pdbx_strand_id
1 'polypeptide(L)'
;MKQKVLRANLYIGLGLIVFSVVLLALSVPFMKHWFYTFVWWSFILFLDGLNYRFQGDSLLARSVKNFFLLAFYSISFWCFFEICDLRLQNWSYHGLPAGLPERWLGYFLSYATVIPALKELEIFWYGFLKGKALALFRLRASQTLMRSFYVSGAVCLVLSLVWPRLFFPLIWLAFIFLLEPLNYSYRHPSLLAEVEEGKWDRFWSVVLAGLTAGFFWEFWNFWAGSHWEYYLPYLNFGRIFKMPVLGYTGFMPFALEAFAATSLFLALVDKWGRKRAARLIFFPACLLFDAFTFYLIDLFIFKP
;
A
#
# COMPACT_ATOMS: atom_id res chain seq x y z
N MET A 1 21.00 10.62 2.93
CA MET A 1 20.63 11.86 3.66
C MET A 1 21.57 12.02 4.87
N LYS A 2 21.82 13.23 5.39
CA LYS A 2 22.69 13.40 6.58
C LYS A 2 22.03 12.73 7.80
N GLN A 3 22.80 12.00 8.63
CA GLN A 3 22.28 11.25 9.78
C GLN A 3 21.47 12.11 10.77
N LYS A 4 21.89 13.37 10.97
CA LYS A 4 21.16 14.33 11.82
C LYS A 4 19.73 14.60 11.33
N VAL A 5 19.53 14.65 10.01
CA VAL A 5 18.21 14.88 9.39
C VAL A 5 17.33 13.65 9.58
N LEU A 6 17.85 12.44 9.31
CA LEU A 6 17.12 11.19 9.55
C LEU A 6 16.66 11.05 11.00
N ARG A 7 17.51 11.42 11.97
CA ARG A 7 17.10 11.42 13.38
C ARG A 7 16.05 12.49 13.70
N ALA A 8 16.09 13.64 13.02
CA ALA A 8 15.10 14.70 13.21
C ALA A 8 13.71 14.33 12.67
N ASN A 9 13.64 13.49 11.64
CA ASN A 9 12.38 13.01 11.04
C ASN A 9 11.40 12.46 12.07
N LEU A 10 11.89 11.77 13.11
CA LEU A 10 11.04 11.28 14.21
C LEU A 10 10.23 12.41 14.85
N TYR A 11 10.91 13.50 15.24
CA TYR A 11 10.27 14.61 15.95
C TYR A 11 9.45 15.49 15.00
N ILE A 12 9.92 15.67 13.76
CA ILE A 12 9.19 16.42 12.73
C ILE A 12 7.88 15.69 12.40
N GLY A 13 7.95 14.39 12.12
CA GLY A 13 6.77 13.57 11.84
C GLY A 13 5.79 13.58 13.01
N LEU A 14 6.27 13.36 14.24
CA LEU A 14 5.42 13.42 15.44
C LEU A 14 4.76 14.80 15.63
N GLY A 15 5.54 15.88 15.48
CA GLY A 15 5.04 17.24 15.60
C GLY A 15 3.96 17.55 14.55
N LEU A 16 4.15 17.08 13.31
CA LEU A 16 3.16 17.25 12.24
C LEU A 16 1.89 16.41 12.48
N ILE A 17 2.00 15.19 13.01
CA ILE A 17 0.83 14.39 13.42
C ILE A 17 0.02 15.14 14.47
N VAL A 18 0.67 15.61 15.54
CA VAL A 18 0.01 16.36 16.62
C VAL A 18 -0.64 17.62 16.06
N PHE A 19 0.08 18.36 15.20
CA PHE A 19 -0.44 19.54 14.53
C PHE A 19 -1.69 19.24 13.71
N SER A 20 -1.68 18.19 12.87
CA SER A 20 -2.84 17.76 12.09
C SER A 20 -4.03 17.40 12.96
N VAL A 21 -3.81 16.66 14.06
CA VAL A 21 -4.88 16.27 14.99
C VAL A 21 -5.47 17.49 15.71
N VAL A 22 -4.62 18.43 16.16
CA VAL A 22 -5.08 19.67 16.80
C VAL A 22 -5.91 20.52 15.84
N LEU A 23 -5.45 20.70 14.59
CA LEU A 23 -6.22 21.46 13.59
C LEU A 23 -7.54 20.78 13.24
N LEU A 24 -7.58 19.44 13.20
CA LEU A 24 -8.82 18.70 13.02
C LEU A 24 -9.78 18.91 14.20
N ALA A 25 -9.28 18.82 15.44
CA ALA A 25 -10.06 19.03 16.65
C ALA A 25 -10.62 20.46 16.76
N LEU A 26 -9.85 21.45 16.31
CA LEU A 26 -10.29 22.84 16.18
C LEU A 26 -11.23 23.07 14.99
N SER A 27 -11.63 22.01 14.27
CA SER A 27 -12.54 22.07 13.12
C SER A 27 -12.09 23.00 12.00
N VAL A 28 -10.78 23.17 11.81
CA VAL A 28 -10.23 24.00 10.73
C VAL A 28 -10.67 23.44 9.37
N PRO A 29 -11.37 24.22 8.52
CA PRO A 29 -11.98 23.71 7.29
C PRO A 29 -11.01 22.97 6.37
N PHE A 30 -9.81 23.54 6.18
CA PHE A 30 -8.76 22.90 5.38
C PHE A 30 -8.40 21.51 5.92
N MET A 31 -8.20 21.37 7.23
CA MET A 31 -7.79 20.09 7.81
C MET A 31 -8.90 19.05 7.73
N LYS A 32 -10.19 19.43 7.73
CA LYS A 32 -11.28 18.46 7.53
C LYS A 32 -11.11 17.67 6.23
N HIS A 33 -10.76 18.33 5.12
CA HIS A 33 -10.57 17.65 3.84
C HIS A 33 -9.19 17.01 3.70
N TRP A 34 -8.16 17.61 4.30
CA TRP A 34 -6.76 17.23 4.07
C TRP A 34 -6.13 16.38 5.18
N PHE A 35 -6.86 16.12 6.27
CA PHE A 35 -6.33 15.41 7.44
C PHE A 35 -5.66 14.09 7.09
N TYR A 36 -6.34 13.25 6.30
CA TYR A 36 -5.84 11.93 5.90
C TYR A 36 -4.47 12.03 5.20
N THR A 37 -4.36 12.92 4.21
CA THR A 37 -3.11 13.15 3.48
C THR A 37 -1.99 13.60 4.41
N PHE A 38 -2.26 14.61 5.24
CA PHE A 38 -1.23 15.17 6.13
C PHE A 38 -0.76 14.17 7.18
N VAL A 39 -1.69 13.46 7.82
CA VAL A 39 -1.35 12.54 8.90
C VAL A 39 -0.52 11.35 8.39
N TRP A 40 -0.83 10.82 7.20
CA TRP A 40 -0.06 9.72 6.62
C TRP A 40 1.35 10.10 6.21
N TRP A 41 1.54 11.23 5.52
CA TRP A 41 2.90 11.70 5.20
C TRP A 41 3.72 11.99 6.45
N SER A 42 3.08 12.54 7.49
CA SER A 42 3.70 12.78 8.80
C SER A 42 4.07 11.47 9.50
N PHE A 43 3.23 10.45 9.40
CA PHE A 43 3.46 9.13 9.97
C PHE A 43 4.58 8.35 9.25
N ILE A 44 4.64 8.42 7.93
CA ILE A 44 5.76 7.86 7.16
C ILE A 44 7.08 8.49 7.61
N LEU A 45 7.11 9.81 7.79
CA LEU A 45 8.30 10.52 8.27
C LEU A 45 8.65 10.15 9.73
N PHE A 46 7.64 10.00 10.58
CA PHE A 46 7.82 9.52 11.95
C PHE A 46 8.44 8.12 11.98
N LEU A 47 7.89 7.18 11.19
CA LEU A 47 8.40 5.82 11.09
C LEU A 47 9.81 5.76 10.52
N ASP A 48 10.12 6.56 9.50
CA ASP A 48 11.49 6.65 8.95
C ASP A 48 12.50 7.01 10.04
N GLY A 49 12.20 8.03 10.84
CA GLY A 49 13.05 8.44 11.96
C GLY A 49 13.10 7.42 13.10
N LEU A 50 11.99 6.73 13.38
CA LEU A 50 11.89 5.69 14.40
C LEU A 50 12.75 4.47 14.01
N ASN A 51 12.57 3.97 12.79
CA ASN A 51 13.31 2.85 12.23
C ASN A 51 14.81 3.15 12.19
N TYR A 52 15.19 4.35 11.74
CA TYR A 52 16.60 4.73 11.70
C TYR A 52 17.25 4.75 13.09
N ARG A 53 16.52 5.11 14.14
CA ARG A 53 17.04 5.06 15.52
C ARG A 53 17.03 3.66 16.11
N PHE A 54 16.00 2.88 15.80
CA PHE A 54 15.80 1.56 16.39
C PHE A 54 16.79 0.53 15.82
N GLN A 55 17.00 0.53 14.50
CA GLN A 55 17.78 -0.50 13.81
C GLN A 55 18.81 0.04 12.80
N GLY A 56 18.97 1.37 12.71
CA GLY A 56 19.93 2.00 11.79
C GLY A 56 19.51 2.00 10.32
N ASP A 57 18.25 1.67 10.03
CA ASP A 57 17.73 1.45 8.69
C ASP A 57 16.35 2.08 8.54
N SER A 58 16.05 2.65 7.37
CA SER A 58 14.79 3.30 7.03
C SER A 58 14.71 3.57 5.52
N LEU A 59 13.55 3.92 4.98
CA LEU A 59 13.40 4.08 3.53
C LEU A 59 14.21 5.27 2.99
N LEU A 60 14.21 6.42 3.67
CA LEU A 60 15.00 7.59 3.27
C LEU A 60 16.49 7.43 3.58
N ALA A 61 16.85 6.60 4.58
CA ALA A 61 18.25 6.25 4.84
C ALA A 61 18.82 5.40 3.70
N ARG A 62 18.05 4.44 3.18
CA ARG A 62 18.44 3.58 2.06
C ARG A 62 18.59 4.36 0.76
N SER A 63 17.54 5.07 0.33
CA SER A 63 17.57 5.85 -0.92
C SER A 63 16.38 6.79 -1.03
N VAL A 64 16.65 8.10 -0.97
CA VAL A 64 15.66 9.16 -1.23
C VAL A 64 15.06 9.04 -2.63
N LYS A 65 15.87 8.62 -3.61
CA LYS A 65 15.39 8.38 -4.98
C LYS A 65 14.36 7.24 -5.00
N ASN A 66 14.64 6.13 -4.33
CA ASN A 66 13.72 4.99 -4.33
C ASN A 66 12.45 5.31 -3.54
N PHE A 67 12.55 6.11 -2.47
CA PHE A 67 11.38 6.64 -1.76
C PHE A 67 10.42 7.35 -2.72
N PHE A 68 10.90 8.32 -3.50
CA PHE A 68 10.05 9.04 -4.46
C PHE A 68 9.56 8.17 -5.62
N LEU A 69 10.35 7.21 -6.08
CA LEU A 69 9.91 6.25 -7.09
C LEU A 69 8.79 5.35 -6.57
N LEU A 70 8.89 4.88 -5.33
CA LEU A 70 7.86 4.07 -4.69
C LEU A 70 6.60 4.89 -4.42
N ALA A 71 6.74 6.13 -3.96
CA ALA A 71 5.61 7.04 -3.79
C ALA A 71 4.89 7.31 -5.12
N PHE A 72 5.63 7.54 -6.21
CA PHE A 72 5.06 7.70 -7.55
C PHE A 72 4.33 6.43 -8.00
N TYR A 73 4.99 5.27 -7.90
CA TYR A 73 4.39 3.99 -8.31
C TYR A 73 3.19 3.59 -7.44
N SER A 74 3.15 4.00 -6.18
CA SER A 74 2.05 3.78 -5.25
C SER A 74 0.72 4.31 -5.78
N ILE A 75 0.75 5.38 -6.56
CA ILE A 75 -0.44 5.98 -7.17
C ILE A 75 -1.03 5.01 -8.18
N SER A 76 -0.25 4.60 -9.19
CA SER A 76 -0.72 3.65 -10.20
C SER A 76 -1.05 2.28 -9.62
N PHE A 77 -0.31 1.84 -8.60
CA PHE A 77 -0.62 0.62 -7.87
C PHE A 77 -2.00 0.69 -7.21
N TRP A 78 -2.33 1.79 -6.52
CA TRP A 78 -3.65 1.96 -5.92
C TRP A 78 -4.76 2.17 -6.97
N CYS A 79 -4.50 2.97 -8.01
CA CYS A 79 -5.43 3.18 -9.12
C CYS A 79 -5.87 1.87 -9.78
N PHE A 80 -5.02 0.84 -9.81
CA PHE A 80 -5.44 -0.49 -10.27
C PHE A 80 -6.61 -1.05 -9.44
N PHE A 81 -6.56 -0.93 -8.12
CA PHE A 81 -7.64 -1.40 -7.24
C PHE A 81 -8.89 -0.53 -7.38
N GLU A 82 -8.75 0.78 -7.62
CA GLU A 82 -9.88 1.67 -7.95
C GLU A 82 -10.58 1.24 -9.25
N ILE A 83 -9.83 0.86 -10.30
CA ILE A 83 -10.42 0.31 -11.53
C ILE A 83 -11.17 -0.99 -11.25
N CYS A 84 -10.62 -1.87 -10.41
CA CYS A 84 -11.35 -3.07 -9.99
C CYS A 84 -12.62 -2.70 -9.23
N ASP A 85 -12.55 -1.68 -8.37
CA ASP A 85 -13.69 -1.26 -7.57
C ASP A 85 -14.87 -0.72 -8.39
N LEU A 86 -14.64 -0.22 -9.61
CA LEU A 86 -15.73 0.08 -10.55
C LEU A 86 -16.65 -1.12 -10.79
N ARG A 87 -16.09 -2.34 -10.75
CA ARG A 87 -16.83 -3.60 -10.91
C ARG A 87 -17.27 -4.19 -9.56
N LEU A 88 -16.42 -4.10 -8.54
CA LEU A 88 -16.65 -4.73 -7.23
C LEU A 88 -17.64 -3.91 -6.38
N GLN A 89 -17.57 -2.58 -6.48
CA GLN A 89 -18.38 -1.60 -5.74
C GLN A 89 -18.27 -1.79 -4.22
N ASN A 90 -17.07 -2.12 -3.73
CA ASN A 90 -16.82 -2.40 -2.33
C ASN A 90 -16.67 -1.13 -1.50
N TRP A 91 -16.27 0.01 -2.09
CA TRP A 91 -16.21 1.29 -1.38
C TRP A 91 -16.71 2.47 -2.21
N SER A 92 -16.92 3.59 -1.54
CA SER A 92 -17.18 4.89 -2.18
C SER A 92 -16.57 6.02 -1.36
N TYR A 93 -16.16 7.09 -2.02
CA TYR A 93 -15.60 8.27 -1.35
C TYR A 93 -16.68 9.30 -1.03
N HIS A 94 -16.50 9.99 0.10
CA HIS A 94 -17.42 10.99 0.64
C HIS A 94 -16.66 12.18 1.22
N GLY A 95 -17.31 13.35 1.25
CA GLY A 95 -16.76 14.55 1.89
C GLY A 95 -15.51 15.12 1.23
N LEU A 96 -15.29 14.79 -0.06
CA LEU A 96 -14.16 15.29 -0.84
C LEU A 96 -14.35 16.77 -1.23
N PRO A 97 -13.25 17.52 -1.46
CA PRO A 97 -13.34 18.88 -1.98
C PRO A 97 -14.15 18.96 -3.29
N ALA A 98 -14.99 20.00 -3.40
CA ALA A 98 -15.82 20.21 -4.59
C ALA A 98 -14.99 20.53 -5.85
N GLY A 99 -13.88 21.25 -5.68
CA GLY A 99 -13.00 21.64 -6.77
C GLY A 99 -12.23 20.45 -7.35
N LEU A 100 -12.37 20.22 -8.66
CA LEU A 100 -11.69 19.14 -9.38
C LEU A 100 -10.15 19.14 -9.18
N PRO A 101 -9.42 20.28 -9.31
CA PRO A 101 -7.97 20.27 -9.13
C PRO A 101 -7.54 19.92 -7.71
N GLU A 102 -8.28 20.40 -6.71
CA GLU A 102 -8.01 20.13 -5.29
C GLU A 102 -8.23 18.63 -4.99
N ARG A 103 -9.34 18.08 -5.49
CA ARG A 103 -9.68 16.67 -5.29
C ARG A 103 -8.68 15.73 -5.96
N TRP A 104 -8.26 16.00 -7.20
CA TRP A 104 -7.26 15.19 -7.90
C TRP A 104 -5.88 15.28 -7.23
N LEU A 105 -5.50 16.46 -6.72
CA LEU A 105 -4.30 16.59 -5.91
C LEU A 105 -4.42 15.77 -4.61
N GLY A 106 -5.60 15.76 -4.00
CA GLY A 106 -5.93 14.91 -2.84
C GLY A 106 -5.76 13.42 -3.13
N TYR A 107 -6.31 12.91 -4.24
CA TYR A 107 -6.11 11.53 -4.70
C TYR A 107 -4.63 11.22 -4.90
N PHE A 108 -3.95 12.04 -5.69
CA PHE A 108 -2.54 11.86 -6.01
C PHE A 108 -1.67 11.75 -4.75
N LEU A 109 -1.83 12.69 -3.82
CA LEU A 109 -1.03 12.73 -2.60
C LEU A 109 -1.44 11.65 -1.58
N SER A 110 -2.71 11.24 -1.53
CA SER A 110 -3.17 10.18 -0.64
C SER A 110 -2.69 8.81 -1.12
N TYR A 111 -2.88 8.50 -2.40
CA TYR A 111 -2.50 7.20 -2.98
C TYR A 111 -0.99 7.00 -3.03
N ALA A 112 -0.22 8.09 -3.13
CA ALA A 112 1.23 8.07 -3.04
C ALA A 112 1.77 7.57 -1.68
N THR A 113 0.94 7.50 -0.63
CA THR A 113 1.36 7.08 0.72
C THR A 113 1.34 5.56 0.93
N VAL A 114 0.53 4.83 0.16
CA VAL A 114 0.21 3.42 0.43
C VAL A 114 1.47 2.54 0.53
N ILE A 115 2.29 2.55 -0.52
CA ILE A 115 3.52 1.74 -0.56
C ILE A 115 4.57 2.25 0.44
N PRO A 116 4.91 3.55 0.50
CA PRO A 116 5.86 4.04 1.50
C PRO A 116 5.48 3.68 2.94
N ALA A 117 4.20 3.79 3.31
CA ALA A 117 3.70 3.40 4.62
C ALA A 117 3.91 1.91 4.90
N LEU A 118 3.52 1.05 3.96
CA LEU A 118 3.74 -0.40 4.07
C LEU A 118 5.22 -0.75 4.20
N LYS A 119 6.11 -0.06 3.47
CA LYS A 119 7.56 -0.32 3.54
C LYS A 119 8.19 0.15 4.85
N GLU A 120 7.82 1.31 5.37
CA GLU A 120 8.32 1.73 6.68
C GLU A 120 7.80 0.80 7.80
N LEU A 121 6.56 0.34 7.72
CA LEU A 121 6.03 -0.64 8.67
C LEU A 121 6.68 -2.03 8.52
N GLU A 122 7.01 -2.46 7.29
CA GLU A 122 7.80 -3.69 7.05
C GLU A 122 9.15 -3.58 7.76
N ILE A 123 9.86 -2.45 7.58
CA ILE A 123 11.16 -2.21 8.21
C ILE A 123 11.04 -2.24 9.73
N PHE A 124 10.01 -1.59 10.29
CA PHE A 124 9.74 -1.56 11.72
C PHE A 124 9.56 -2.95 12.31
N TRP A 125 8.64 -3.76 11.75
CA TRP A 125 8.40 -5.11 12.23
C TRP A 125 9.59 -6.04 12.03
N TYR A 126 10.33 -5.84 10.94
CA TYR A 126 11.55 -6.61 10.68
C TYR A 126 12.60 -6.42 11.76
N GLY A 127 12.73 -5.21 12.35
CA GLY A 127 13.62 -4.99 13.48
C GLY A 127 13.34 -5.89 14.69
N PHE A 128 12.07 -6.26 14.92
CA PHE A 128 11.67 -7.15 16.00
C PHE A 128 11.72 -8.63 15.64
N LEU A 129 11.56 -8.98 14.36
CA LEU A 129 11.44 -10.36 13.90
C LEU A 129 12.72 -10.95 13.34
N LYS A 130 13.67 -10.11 12.91
CA LYS A 130 14.93 -10.52 12.31
C LYS A 130 15.65 -11.55 13.18
N GLY A 131 16.00 -12.69 12.56
CA GLY A 131 16.74 -13.76 13.23
C GLY A 131 15.93 -14.62 14.20
N LYS A 132 14.62 -14.41 14.32
CA LYS A 132 13.75 -15.31 15.08
C LYS A 132 13.40 -16.55 14.25
N ALA A 133 13.33 -17.70 14.91
CA ALA A 133 12.90 -18.96 14.30
C ALA A 133 11.38 -18.99 14.13
N LEU A 134 10.89 -18.34 13.07
CA LEU A 134 9.45 -18.18 12.77
C LEU A 134 8.97 -19.08 11.62
N ALA A 135 9.78 -20.07 11.25
CA ALA A 135 9.47 -20.94 10.14
C ALA A 135 8.26 -21.82 10.47
N LEU A 136 7.18 -21.66 9.70
CA LEU A 136 6.02 -22.54 9.80
C LEU A 136 6.27 -23.87 9.11
N PHE A 137 6.83 -23.80 7.91
CA PHE A 137 7.16 -24.94 7.07
C PHE A 137 8.25 -24.53 6.08
N ARG A 138 8.86 -25.52 5.42
CA ARG A 138 9.77 -25.29 4.29
C ARG A 138 9.05 -25.64 3.01
N LEU A 139 9.00 -24.69 2.08
CA LEU A 139 8.53 -24.92 0.73
C LEU A 139 9.72 -25.18 -0.18
N ARG A 140 9.56 -26.10 -1.12
CA ARG A 140 10.46 -26.20 -2.27
C ARG A 140 9.74 -25.61 -3.47
N ALA A 141 10.34 -24.59 -4.09
CA ALA A 141 9.80 -23.93 -5.26
C ALA A 141 9.96 -24.83 -6.50
N SER A 142 9.04 -25.78 -6.63
CA SER A 142 8.95 -26.65 -7.80
C SER A 142 8.24 -25.93 -8.95
N GLN A 143 8.47 -26.39 -10.18
CA GLN A 143 7.75 -25.88 -11.35
C GLN A 143 6.22 -26.08 -11.22
N THR A 144 5.80 -27.16 -10.58
CA THR A 144 4.38 -27.40 -10.27
C THR A 144 3.83 -26.32 -9.34
N LEU A 145 4.56 -25.97 -8.28
CA LEU A 145 4.16 -24.90 -7.38
C LEU A 145 4.04 -23.56 -8.11
N MET A 146 4.99 -23.23 -9.00
CA MET A 146 4.97 -21.97 -9.75
C MET A 146 3.74 -21.90 -10.66
N ARG A 147 3.42 -22.99 -11.36
CA ARG A 147 2.22 -23.09 -12.19
C ARG A 147 0.94 -22.96 -11.35
N SER A 148 0.89 -23.62 -10.18
CA SER A 148 -0.25 -23.51 -9.27
C SER A 148 -0.46 -22.08 -8.78
N PHE A 149 0.60 -21.33 -8.51
CA PHE A 149 0.51 -19.91 -8.17
C PHE A 149 -0.11 -19.11 -9.32
N TYR A 150 0.42 -19.21 -10.55
CA TYR A 150 -0.16 -18.49 -11.69
C TYR A 150 -1.64 -18.81 -11.93
N VAL A 151 -2.00 -20.10 -11.87
CA VAL A 151 -3.40 -20.52 -12.02
C VAL A 151 -4.26 -19.96 -10.90
N SER A 152 -3.80 -20.04 -9.65
CA SER A 152 -4.53 -19.51 -8.49
C SER A 152 -4.74 -18.00 -8.57
N GLY A 153 -3.71 -17.25 -8.97
CA GLY A 153 -3.80 -15.80 -9.16
C GLY A 153 -4.76 -15.41 -10.28
N ALA A 154 -4.71 -16.13 -11.42
CA ALA A 154 -5.65 -15.92 -12.52
C ALA A 154 -7.10 -16.24 -12.10
N VAL A 155 -7.31 -17.35 -11.39
CA VAL A 155 -8.62 -17.72 -10.85
C VAL A 155 -9.13 -16.67 -9.87
N CYS A 156 -8.28 -16.20 -8.95
CA CYS A 156 -8.63 -15.15 -7.99
C CYS A 156 -9.11 -13.87 -8.70
N LEU A 157 -8.34 -13.39 -9.67
CA LEU A 157 -8.65 -12.18 -10.44
C LEU A 157 -9.93 -12.34 -11.27
N VAL A 158 -10.08 -13.46 -11.98
CA VAL A 158 -11.26 -13.70 -12.83
C VAL A 158 -12.51 -13.83 -11.98
N LEU A 159 -12.48 -14.63 -10.92
CA LEU A 159 -13.65 -14.83 -10.06
C LEU A 159 -14.07 -13.55 -9.35
N SER A 160 -13.11 -12.73 -8.87
CA SER A 160 -13.43 -11.45 -8.23
C SER A 160 -14.16 -10.49 -9.17
N LEU A 161 -13.91 -10.55 -10.48
CA LEU A 161 -14.54 -9.68 -11.47
C LEU A 161 -15.82 -10.26 -12.08
N VAL A 162 -15.88 -11.57 -12.30
CA VAL A 162 -17.06 -12.25 -12.87
C VAL A 162 -18.18 -12.30 -11.84
N TRP A 163 -17.87 -12.64 -10.58
CA TRP A 163 -18.85 -12.80 -9.52
C TRP A 163 -18.42 -12.11 -8.20
N PRO A 164 -18.33 -10.77 -8.20
CA PRO A 164 -17.82 -10.00 -7.06
C PRO A 164 -18.66 -10.18 -5.79
N ARG A 165 -19.98 -10.43 -5.91
CA ARG A 165 -20.86 -10.61 -4.74
C ARG A 165 -20.36 -11.66 -3.75
N LEU A 166 -19.63 -12.69 -4.20
CA LEU A 166 -19.04 -13.71 -3.34
C LEU A 166 -17.52 -13.65 -3.31
N PHE A 167 -16.90 -13.38 -4.46
CA PHE A 167 -15.45 -13.53 -4.64
C PHE A 167 -14.68 -12.22 -4.61
N PHE A 168 -15.30 -11.09 -4.23
CA PHE A 168 -14.57 -9.83 -4.07
C PHE A 168 -13.31 -9.94 -3.19
N PRO A 169 -13.23 -10.78 -2.12
CA PRO A 169 -12.02 -10.81 -1.29
C PRO A 169 -10.80 -11.39 -2.04
N LEU A 170 -11.02 -12.13 -3.13
CA LEU A 170 -9.93 -12.77 -3.88
C LEU A 170 -9.05 -11.76 -4.61
N ILE A 171 -9.52 -10.53 -4.85
CA ILE A 171 -8.70 -9.50 -5.49
C ILE A 171 -7.43 -9.18 -4.68
N TRP A 172 -7.51 -9.28 -3.35
CA TRP A 172 -6.41 -9.02 -2.42
C TRP A 172 -5.39 -10.17 -2.32
N LEU A 173 -5.60 -11.25 -3.09
CA LEU A 173 -4.69 -12.40 -3.20
C LEU A 173 -4.18 -12.63 -4.64
N ALA A 174 -4.81 -12.00 -5.63
CA ALA A 174 -4.53 -12.26 -7.03
C ALA A 174 -3.07 -11.95 -7.40
N PHE A 175 -2.55 -10.80 -6.99
CA PHE A 175 -1.24 -10.33 -7.42
C PHE A 175 -0.09 -10.99 -6.69
N ILE A 176 -0.26 -11.37 -5.43
CA ILE A 176 0.80 -12.12 -4.75
C ILE A 176 1.07 -13.43 -5.49
N PHE A 177 0.01 -14.12 -5.92
CA PHE A 177 0.13 -15.35 -6.69
C PHE A 177 0.64 -15.15 -8.13
N LEU A 178 0.36 -14.01 -8.76
CA LEU A 178 0.86 -13.73 -10.11
C LEU A 178 2.32 -13.21 -10.12
N LEU A 179 2.71 -12.43 -9.11
CA LEU A 179 3.96 -11.68 -9.13
C LEU A 179 5.11 -12.35 -8.37
N GLU A 180 4.84 -13.10 -7.29
CA GLU A 180 5.91 -13.81 -6.58
C GLU A 180 6.64 -14.84 -7.43
N PRO A 181 5.96 -15.69 -8.23
CA PRO A 181 6.65 -16.63 -9.11
C PRO A 181 7.55 -15.94 -10.14
N LEU A 182 7.15 -14.75 -10.62
CA LEU A 182 7.98 -13.93 -11.51
C LEU A 182 9.22 -13.42 -10.78
N ASN A 183 9.05 -12.84 -9.60
CA ASN A 183 10.17 -12.35 -8.79
C ASN A 183 11.15 -13.49 -8.47
N TYR A 184 10.63 -14.65 -8.04
CA TYR A 184 11.40 -15.85 -7.79
C TYR A 184 12.18 -16.31 -9.04
N SER A 185 11.51 -16.46 -10.18
CA SER A 185 12.13 -16.97 -11.42
C SER A 185 13.23 -16.05 -11.96
N TYR A 186 13.07 -14.74 -11.81
CA TYR A 186 14.06 -13.75 -12.25
C TYR A 186 15.08 -13.37 -11.17
N ARG A 187 15.08 -14.05 -10.01
CA ARG A 187 15.98 -13.78 -8.87
C ARG A 187 15.90 -12.33 -8.39
N HIS A 188 14.71 -11.75 -8.45
CA HIS A 188 14.38 -10.49 -7.79
C HIS A 188 14.08 -10.76 -6.30
N PRO A 189 14.01 -9.73 -5.43
CA PRO A 189 13.56 -9.93 -4.06
C PRO A 189 12.20 -10.64 -4.03
N SER A 190 12.13 -11.77 -3.34
CA SER A 190 10.96 -12.66 -3.31
C SER A 190 10.83 -13.27 -1.92
N LEU A 191 9.62 -13.17 -1.36
CA LEU A 191 9.30 -13.82 -0.10
C LEU A 191 9.32 -15.34 -0.25
N LEU A 192 8.94 -15.85 -1.42
CA LEU A 192 8.99 -17.28 -1.70
C LEU A 192 10.42 -17.84 -1.63
N ALA A 193 11.40 -17.10 -2.17
CA ALA A 193 12.81 -17.48 -2.08
C ALA A 193 13.31 -17.48 -0.62
N GLU A 194 12.94 -16.46 0.15
CA GLU A 194 13.30 -16.38 1.58
C GLU A 194 12.66 -17.54 2.39
N VAL A 195 11.39 -17.86 2.14
CA VAL A 195 10.68 -18.97 2.79
C VAL A 195 11.27 -20.33 2.42
N GLU A 196 11.72 -20.52 1.17
CA GLU A 196 12.41 -21.76 0.74
C GLU A 196 13.71 -21.97 1.53
N GLU A 197 14.43 -20.90 1.85
CA GLU A 197 15.61 -20.92 2.74
C GLU A 197 15.25 -21.05 4.23
N GLY A 198 13.96 -21.09 4.58
CA GLY A 198 13.49 -21.13 5.97
C GLY A 198 13.51 -19.78 6.69
N LYS A 199 13.68 -18.66 5.96
CA LYS A 199 13.64 -17.30 6.51
C LYS A 199 12.23 -16.73 6.38
N TRP A 200 11.55 -16.63 7.52
CA TRP A 200 10.15 -16.20 7.60
C TRP A 200 9.96 -14.83 8.27
N ASP A 201 11.03 -14.26 8.82
CA ASP A 201 11.03 -12.97 9.51
C ASP A 201 10.48 -11.85 8.61
N ARG A 202 10.90 -11.78 7.35
CA ARG A 202 10.38 -10.78 6.42
C ARG A 202 8.93 -11.02 6.00
N PHE A 203 8.55 -12.27 5.73
CA PHE A 203 7.16 -12.63 5.41
C PHE A 203 6.21 -12.13 6.50
N TRP A 204 6.51 -12.45 7.75
CA TRP A 204 5.71 -11.98 8.89
C TRP A 204 5.77 -10.48 9.10
N SER A 205 6.92 -9.85 8.82
CA SER A 205 7.04 -8.39 8.89
C SER A 205 6.12 -7.69 7.89
N VAL A 206 5.97 -8.23 6.67
CA VAL A 206 5.04 -7.70 5.66
C VAL A 206 3.59 -7.93 6.08
N VAL A 207 3.25 -9.12 6.60
CA VAL A 207 1.90 -9.42 7.10
C VAL A 207 1.51 -8.47 8.24
N LEU A 208 2.39 -8.28 9.22
CA LEU A 208 2.17 -7.35 10.33
C LEU A 208 2.14 -5.89 9.88
N ALA A 209 2.94 -5.54 8.87
CA ALA A 209 2.89 -4.21 8.26
C ALA A 209 1.52 -3.94 7.64
N GLY A 210 0.96 -4.91 6.91
CA GLY A 210 -0.40 -4.83 6.38
C GLY A 210 -1.45 -4.66 7.47
N LEU A 211 -1.43 -5.50 8.49
CA LEU A 211 -2.37 -5.40 9.61
C LEU A 211 -2.27 -4.04 10.34
N THR A 212 -1.04 -3.58 10.58
CA THR A 212 -0.79 -2.29 11.25
C THR A 212 -1.26 -1.11 10.39
N ALA A 213 -0.93 -1.14 9.09
CA ALA A 213 -1.37 -0.13 8.14
C ALA A 213 -2.90 -0.09 8.04
N GLY A 214 -3.54 -1.25 7.93
CA GLY A 214 -4.99 -1.42 7.94
C GLY A 214 -5.66 -0.80 9.16
N PHE A 215 -5.12 -1.05 10.35
CA PHE A 215 -5.60 -0.42 11.57
C PHE A 215 -5.54 1.12 11.50
N PHE A 216 -4.40 1.68 11.11
CA PHE A 216 -4.24 3.15 11.03
C PHE A 216 -5.00 3.77 9.85
N TRP A 217 -5.18 3.05 8.74
CA TRP A 217 -5.99 3.50 7.61
C TRP A 217 -7.41 3.72 8.07
N GLU A 218 -7.99 2.73 8.74
CA GLU A 218 -9.35 2.84 9.27
C GLU A 218 -9.48 3.84 10.41
N PHE A 219 -8.49 3.90 11.31
CA PHE A 219 -8.49 4.87 12.41
C PHE A 219 -8.51 6.31 11.89
N TRP A 220 -7.62 6.69 10.98
CA TRP A 220 -7.59 8.06 10.46
C TRP A 220 -8.69 8.35 9.46
N ASN A 221 -9.10 7.37 8.66
CA ASN A 221 -10.27 7.49 7.78
C ASN A 221 -11.55 7.81 8.57
N PHE A 222 -11.74 7.21 9.74
CA PHE A 222 -12.90 7.46 10.60
C PHE A 222 -13.04 8.93 11.03
N TRP A 223 -11.92 9.60 11.29
CA TRP A 223 -11.89 10.99 11.76
C TRP A 223 -11.80 12.02 10.62
N ALA A 224 -11.38 11.61 9.43
CA ALA A 224 -11.23 12.50 8.29
C ALA A 224 -12.59 12.96 7.76
N GLY A 225 -12.67 14.22 7.31
CA GLY A 225 -13.86 14.72 6.59
C GLY A 225 -13.95 14.09 5.20
N SER A 226 -12.84 14.09 4.46
CA SER A 226 -12.65 13.28 3.25
C SER A 226 -12.36 11.83 3.64
N HIS A 227 -13.26 10.90 3.32
CA HIS A 227 -13.14 9.51 3.76
C HIS A 227 -13.74 8.53 2.75
N TRP A 228 -13.41 7.25 2.90
CA TRP A 228 -14.11 6.16 2.21
C TRP A 228 -15.03 5.41 3.16
N GLU A 229 -16.08 4.83 2.60
CA GLU A 229 -16.99 3.94 3.31
C GLU A 229 -17.15 2.61 2.57
N TYR A 230 -17.22 1.51 3.33
CA TYR A 230 -17.34 0.16 2.78
C TYR A 230 -18.80 -0.30 2.63
N TYR A 231 -19.03 -0.97 1.51
CA TYR A 231 -20.29 -1.60 1.10
C TYR A 231 -20.02 -3.05 0.70
N LEU A 232 -19.79 -3.93 1.69
CA LEU A 232 -19.42 -5.32 1.41
C LEU A 232 -20.67 -6.22 1.32
N PRO A 233 -20.78 -7.09 0.31
CA PRO A 233 -21.84 -8.09 0.28
C PRO A 233 -21.61 -9.08 1.44
N TYR A 234 -22.62 -9.20 2.33
CA TYR A 234 -22.68 -10.14 3.47
C TYR A 234 -21.76 -9.89 4.68
N LEU A 235 -20.70 -9.07 4.57
CA LEU A 235 -19.76 -8.81 5.66
C LEU A 235 -20.02 -7.49 6.42
N ASN A 236 -21.22 -6.92 6.39
CA ASN A 236 -21.50 -5.60 6.99
C ASN A 236 -21.74 -5.59 8.52
N PHE A 237 -21.21 -6.54 9.28
CA PHE A 237 -21.41 -6.64 10.74
C PHE A 237 -20.10 -6.48 11.52
N GLY A 238 -20.22 -6.16 12.81
CA GLY A 238 -19.08 -6.06 13.73
C GLY A 238 -18.02 -5.07 13.24
N ARG A 239 -18.41 -3.83 12.95
CA ARG A 239 -17.48 -2.80 12.44
C ARG A 239 -16.60 -2.25 13.56
N ILE A 240 -15.30 -2.14 13.28
CA ILE A 240 -14.38 -1.27 14.01
C ILE A 240 -14.09 -0.11 13.06
N PHE A 241 -14.37 1.12 13.48
CA PHE A 241 -14.40 2.29 12.59
C PHE A 241 -15.38 2.07 11.42
N LYS A 242 -14.94 2.24 10.16
CA LYS A 242 -15.77 2.06 8.96
C LYS A 242 -15.71 0.62 8.41
N MET A 243 -14.68 -0.17 8.79
CA MET A 243 -14.44 -1.52 8.28
C MET A 243 -15.02 -2.62 9.18
N PRO A 244 -15.66 -3.65 8.61
CA PRO A 244 -15.98 -4.89 9.35
C PRO A 244 -14.71 -5.56 9.90
N VAL A 245 -14.77 -6.18 11.10
CA VAL A 245 -13.61 -6.84 11.73
C VAL A 245 -12.91 -7.83 10.78
N LEU A 246 -13.68 -8.63 10.03
CA LEU A 246 -13.13 -9.57 9.05
C LEU A 246 -12.47 -8.86 7.85
N GLY A 247 -12.87 -7.63 7.56
CA GLY A 247 -12.23 -6.81 6.53
C GLY A 247 -10.75 -6.54 6.82
N TYR A 248 -10.36 -6.44 8.10
CA TYR A 248 -8.95 -6.21 8.46
C TYR A 248 -8.02 -7.34 8.02
N THR A 249 -8.55 -8.57 7.86
CA THR A 249 -7.73 -9.68 7.38
C THR A 249 -7.32 -9.52 5.93
N GLY A 250 -8.02 -8.68 5.15
CA GLY A 250 -7.66 -8.36 3.77
C GLY A 250 -6.38 -7.52 3.65
N PHE A 251 -6.02 -6.75 4.68
CA PHE A 251 -4.78 -5.96 4.67
C PHE A 251 -3.52 -6.81 4.76
N MET A 252 -3.62 -8.01 5.36
CA MET A 252 -2.49 -8.95 5.45
C MET A 252 -2.01 -9.43 4.07
N PRO A 253 -2.85 -10.04 3.22
CA PRO A 253 -2.43 -10.43 1.88
C PRO A 253 -2.20 -9.22 0.97
N PHE A 254 -2.93 -8.12 1.11
CA PHE A 254 -2.67 -6.88 0.37
C PHE A 254 -1.22 -6.38 0.53
N ALA A 255 -0.67 -6.42 1.75
CA ALA A 255 0.72 -6.03 1.96
C ALA A 255 1.71 -6.97 1.26
N LEU A 256 1.39 -8.27 1.16
CA LEU A 256 2.17 -9.22 0.38
C LEU A 256 2.10 -8.89 -1.12
N GLU A 257 0.93 -8.53 -1.64
CA GLU A 257 0.78 -8.09 -3.04
C GLU A 257 1.60 -6.84 -3.33
N ALA A 258 1.51 -5.84 -2.46
CA ALA A 258 2.30 -4.62 -2.56
C ALA A 258 3.81 -4.92 -2.49
N PHE A 259 4.23 -5.88 -1.67
CA PHE A 259 5.61 -6.36 -1.65
C PHE A 259 6.02 -6.93 -3.01
N ALA A 260 5.25 -7.86 -3.57
CA ALA A 260 5.61 -8.52 -4.81
C ALA A 260 5.64 -7.52 -5.98
N ALA A 261 4.66 -6.61 -6.05
CA ALA A 261 4.60 -5.54 -7.04
C ALA A 261 5.79 -4.58 -6.93
N THR A 262 6.15 -4.16 -5.71
CA THR A 262 7.28 -3.23 -5.50
C THR A 262 8.62 -3.86 -5.81
N SER A 263 8.82 -5.14 -5.45
CA SER A 263 10.04 -5.89 -5.79
C SER A 263 10.23 -5.99 -7.30
N LEU A 264 9.16 -6.32 -8.03
CA LEU A 264 9.19 -6.37 -9.49
C LEU A 264 9.45 -4.98 -10.09
N PHE A 265 8.72 -3.96 -9.64
CA PHE A 265 8.86 -2.59 -10.12
C PHE A 265 10.29 -2.07 -9.97
N LEU A 266 10.89 -2.20 -8.78
CA LEU A 266 12.26 -1.75 -8.56
C LEU A 266 13.26 -2.51 -9.43
N ALA A 267 13.10 -3.83 -9.61
CA ALA A 267 13.95 -4.61 -10.49
C ALA A 267 13.85 -4.16 -11.95
N LEU A 268 12.65 -3.82 -12.44
CA LEU A 268 12.43 -3.27 -13.77
C LEU A 268 13.02 -1.87 -13.92
N VAL A 269 12.91 -1.01 -12.90
CA VAL A 269 13.54 0.32 -12.91
C VAL A 269 15.06 0.20 -12.95
N ASP A 270 15.66 -0.73 -12.21
CA ASP A 270 17.11 -0.93 -12.23
C ASP A 270 17.62 -1.46 -13.57
N LYS A 271 16.85 -2.37 -14.20
CA LYS A 271 17.18 -2.99 -15.49
C LYS A 271 16.92 -2.06 -16.68
N TRP A 272 15.75 -1.43 -16.73
CA TRP A 272 15.27 -0.66 -17.88
C TRP A 272 15.23 0.83 -17.65
N GLY A 273 15.08 1.30 -16.41
CA GLY A 273 15.09 2.73 -16.07
C GLY A 273 16.42 3.42 -16.39
N ARG A 274 17.51 2.69 -16.63
CA ARG A 274 18.75 3.28 -17.19
C ARG A 274 18.52 3.81 -18.62
N LYS A 275 17.67 3.16 -19.40
CA LYS A 275 17.34 3.55 -20.78
C LYS A 275 16.47 4.81 -20.76
N ARG A 276 16.91 5.87 -21.44
CA ARG A 276 16.19 7.15 -21.53
C ARG A 276 14.78 6.98 -22.12
N ALA A 277 14.64 6.20 -23.19
CA ALA A 277 13.36 5.94 -23.83
C ALA A 277 12.35 5.24 -22.89
N ALA A 278 12.79 4.26 -22.08
CA ALA A 278 11.92 3.58 -21.15
C ALA A 278 11.35 4.55 -20.10
N ARG A 279 12.16 5.49 -19.59
CA ARG A 279 11.69 6.54 -18.68
C ARG A 279 10.71 7.51 -19.34
N LEU A 280 11.01 7.93 -20.57
CA LEU A 280 10.16 8.86 -21.32
C LEU A 280 8.78 8.29 -21.68
N ILE A 281 8.63 6.97 -21.66
CA ILE A 281 7.34 6.31 -21.92
C ILE A 281 6.64 5.93 -20.62
N PHE A 282 7.36 5.34 -19.67
CA PHE A 282 6.77 4.75 -18.46
C PHE A 282 6.11 5.80 -17.56
N PHE A 283 6.82 6.88 -17.21
CA PHE A 283 6.27 7.90 -16.30
C PHE A 283 5.03 8.60 -16.88
N PRO A 284 5.04 9.05 -18.16
CA PRO A 284 3.82 9.60 -18.77
C PRO A 284 2.68 8.58 -18.86
N ALA A 285 2.97 7.30 -19.16
CA ALA A 285 1.94 6.27 -19.22
C ALA A 285 1.26 6.07 -17.86
N CYS A 286 2.03 6.03 -16.76
CA CYS A 286 1.49 6.02 -15.39
C CYS A 286 0.61 7.24 -15.13
N LEU A 287 1.10 8.45 -15.42
CA LEU A 287 0.33 9.68 -15.18
C LEU A 287 -0.99 9.72 -15.99
N LEU A 288 -0.98 9.25 -17.24
CA LEU A 288 -2.18 9.15 -18.06
C LEU A 288 -3.17 8.12 -17.50
N PHE A 289 -2.66 6.97 -17.05
CA PHE A 289 -3.46 5.94 -16.38
C PHE A 289 -4.07 6.45 -15.07
N ASP A 290 -3.29 7.16 -14.25
CA ASP A 290 -3.74 7.72 -12.98
C ASP A 290 -4.82 8.80 -13.21
N ALA A 291 -4.58 9.72 -14.15
CA ALA A 291 -5.57 10.76 -14.50
C ALA A 291 -6.87 10.17 -15.06
N PHE A 292 -6.77 9.13 -15.90
CA PHE A 292 -7.94 8.42 -16.39
C PHE A 292 -8.70 7.75 -15.25
N THR A 293 -8.00 7.14 -14.30
CA THR A 293 -8.63 6.51 -13.13
C THR A 293 -9.29 7.55 -12.22
N PHE A 294 -8.66 8.69 -11.96
CA PHE A 294 -9.25 9.78 -11.17
C PHE A 294 -10.55 10.31 -11.78
N TYR A 295 -10.58 10.41 -13.11
CA TYR A 295 -11.81 10.73 -13.83
C TYR A 295 -12.92 9.68 -13.60
N LEU A 296 -12.58 8.38 -13.65
CA LEU A 296 -13.55 7.32 -13.37
C LEU A 296 -14.03 7.29 -11.91
N ILE A 297 -13.14 7.57 -10.95
CA ILE A 297 -13.49 7.70 -9.53
C ILE A 297 -14.55 8.79 -9.37
N ASP A 298 -14.33 9.96 -9.96
CA ASP A 298 -15.27 11.09 -9.87
C ASP A 298 -16.64 10.79 -10.51
N LEU A 299 -16.70 9.90 -11.49
CA LEU A 299 -17.95 9.51 -12.15
C LEU A 299 -18.74 8.45 -11.39
N PHE A 300 -18.05 7.48 -10.77
CA PHE A 300 -18.68 6.23 -10.33
C PHE A 300 -18.47 5.87 -8.86
N ILE A 301 -17.40 6.37 -8.23
CA ILE A 301 -17.00 5.98 -6.86
C ILE A 301 -17.22 7.14 -5.88
N PHE A 302 -17.00 8.38 -6.31
CA PHE A 302 -17.27 9.56 -5.49
C PHE A 302 -18.79 9.82 -5.37
N LYS A 303 -19.26 9.96 -4.13
CA LYS A 303 -20.64 10.34 -3.80
C LYS A 303 -20.62 11.72 -3.11
N PRO A 304 -21.07 12.79 -3.80
CA PRO A 304 -21.00 14.15 -3.29
C PRO A 304 -21.94 14.44 -2.12
#